data_AF-A0AA38KM05-F1
#
_entry.id   AF-A0AA38KM05-F1
#
_cell.length_a   1.000
_cell.length_b   1.000
_cell.length_c   1.000
_cell.angle_alpha   90.00
_cell.angle_beta   90.00
_cell.angle_gamma   90.00
#
_symmetry.space_group_name_H-M   'P 1'
#
loop_
_entity.id
_entity.type
_entity.pdbx_description
1 polymer ?
#
loop_
_entity_poly.entity_id
_entity_poly.type
_entity_poly.pdbx_seq_one_letter_code
_entity_poly.pdbx_strand_id
1 'polypeptide(L)'
;MQIPVPLESGQSLVFGSYLAHRPALNQSDNGRAAIYTTYNSISDGGDKHEAYYQDRRRLWPPIAERLPGERYDAKLYGFGTPMLSVVEEGYKNTGV
;
A
#
# COMPACT_ATOMS: atom_id res chain seq x y z
N MET A 1 21.48 11.99 -3.16
CA MET A 1 20.85 13.30 -2.84
C MET A 1 19.35 13.15 -3.07
N GLN A 2 18.50 13.60 -2.14
CA GLN A 2 17.05 13.58 -2.31
C GLN A 2 16.57 14.99 -2.68
N ILE A 3 15.54 15.08 -3.52
CA ILE A 3 14.92 16.36 -3.92
C ILE A 3 13.54 16.43 -3.26
N PRO A 4 13.29 17.35 -2.31
CA PRO A 4 11.98 17.51 -1.70
C PRO A 4 10.99 18.15 -2.67
N VAL A 5 9.72 17.72 -2.59
CA VAL A 5 8.60 18.30 -3.36
C VAL A 5 7.53 18.73 -2.36
N PRO A 6 7.52 19.99 -1.90
CA PRO A 6 6.47 20.50 -1.02
C PRO A 6 5.15 20.59 -1.79
N LEU A 7 4.06 20.21 -1.13
CA LEU A 7 2.71 20.28 -1.68
C LEU A 7 1.77 20.95 -0.67
N GLU A 8 0.96 21.88 -1.17
CA GLU A 8 -0.17 22.44 -0.44
C GLU A 8 -1.41 21.55 -0.60
N SER A 9 -2.38 21.70 0.31
CA SER A 9 -3.66 21.01 0.22
C SER A 9 -4.33 21.25 -1.13
N GLY A 10 -4.69 20.17 -1.83
CA GLY A 10 -5.29 20.22 -3.17
C GLY A 10 -4.31 20.14 -4.33
N GLN A 11 -2.99 20.19 -4.07
CA GLN A 11 -1.99 19.91 -5.09
C GLN A 11 -1.74 18.41 -5.23
N SER A 12 -1.41 18.01 -6.46
CA SER A 12 -1.15 16.61 -6.81
C SER A 12 0.24 16.46 -7.40
N LEU A 13 0.92 15.36 -7.06
CA LEU A 13 2.17 14.94 -7.67
C LEU A 13 1.94 13.62 -8.41
N VAL A 14 2.30 13.60 -9.69
CA VAL A 14 2.27 12.40 -10.54
C VAL A 14 3.70 11.98 -10.84
N PHE A 15 4.00 10.70 -10.68
CA PHE A 15 5.32 10.13 -10.98
C PHE A 15 5.17 8.72 -11.55
N GLY A 16 6.13 8.32 -12.38
CA GLY A 16 6.18 6.97 -12.95
C GLY A 16 6.66 5.92 -11.95
N SER A 17 6.31 4.65 -12.19
CA SER A 17 6.59 3.52 -11.30
C SER A 17 8.09 3.26 -11.03
N TYR A 18 8.97 3.77 -11.88
CA TYR A 18 10.44 3.62 -11.73
C TYR A 18 11.10 4.75 -10.92
N LEU A 19 10.33 5.77 -10.51
CA LEU A 19 10.88 6.83 -9.66
C LEU A 19 10.96 6.34 -8.22
N ALA A 20 12.17 6.14 -7.70
CA ALA A 20 12.38 5.86 -6.29
C ALA A 20 11.91 7.06 -5.44
N HIS A 21 10.93 6.85 -4.56
CA HIS A 21 10.33 7.89 -3.73
C HIS A 21 10.03 7.36 -2.32
N ARG A 22 9.96 8.26 -1.34
CA ARG A 22 9.56 7.96 0.03
C ARG A 22 8.98 9.21 0.71
N PRO A 23 8.03 9.08 1.65
CA PRO A 23 7.69 10.19 2.52
C PRO A 23 8.85 10.54 3.44
N ALA A 24 9.05 11.83 3.70
CA ALA A 24 9.91 12.29 4.80
C ALA A 24 9.18 12.09 6.15
N LEU A 25 9.89 12.17 7.27
CA LEU A 25 9.26 12.24 8.59
C LEU A 25 8.29 13.43 8.66
N ASN A 26 7.20 13.29 9.42
CA ASN A 26 6.36 14.45 9.72
C ASN A 26 6.97 15.18 10.91
N GLN A 27 7.35 16.45 10.72
CA GLN A 27 7.96 17.30 11.75
C GLN A 27 7.03 18.45 12.17
N SER A 28 5.79 18.49 11.68
CA SER A 28 4.81 19.49 12.07
C SER A 28 3.90 18.98 13.19
N ASP A 29 3.24 19.93 13.87
CA ASP A 29 2.22 19.64 14.88
C ASP A 29 0.86 19.23 14.26
N ASN A 30 0.78 19.20 12.93
CA ASN A 30 -0.44 18.90 12.20
C ASN A 30 -0.37 17.48 11.60
N GLY A 31 -1.54 16.84 11.52
CA GLY A 31 -1.70 15.60 10.76
C GLY A 31 -1.37 15.81 9.28
N ARG A 32 -0.77 14.79 8.65
CA ARG A 32 -0.47 14.78 7.22
C ARG A 32 -1.14 13.57 6.56
N ALA A 33 -2.06 13.84 5.65
CA ALA A 33 -2.79 12.84 4.89
C ALA A 33 -2.51 13.00 3.39
N ALA A 34 -2.55 11.89 2.65
CA ALA A 34 -2.45 11.87 1.20
C ALA A 34 -3.38 10.80 0.63
N ILE A 35 -3.95 11.06 -0.55
CA ILE A 35 -4.71 10.08 -1.31
C ILE A 35 -3.81 9.58 -2.42
N TYR A 36 -3.61 8.26 -2.48
CA TYR A 36 -2.82 7.62 -3.52
C TYR A 36 -3.74 7.03 -4.56
N THR A 37 -3.53 7.41 -5.82
CA THR A 37 -4.19 6.85 -6.98
C THR A 37 -3.15 6.32 -7.95
N THR A 38 -3.43 5.18 -8.57
CA THR A 38 -2.59 4.58 -9.59
C THR A 38 -3.24 4.76 -10.95
N TYR A 39 -2.48 5.25 -11.92
CA TYR A 39 -2.91 5.35 -13.31
C TYR A 39 -2.38 4.14 -14.08
N ASN A 40 -3.27 3.45 -14.81
CA ASN A 40 -2.87 2.42 -15.78
C ASN A 40 -3.24 2.88 -17.19
N SER A 41 -2.24 2.97 -18.07
CA SER A 41 -2.49 3.38 -19.45
C SER A 41 -3.11 2.23 -20.25
N ILE A 42 -3.81 2.55 -21.35
CA ILE A 42 -4.34 1.52 -22.25
C ILE A 42 -3.20 0.68 -22.84
N SER A 43 -2.07 1.31 -23.16
CA SER A 43 -0.87 0.62 -23.68
C SER A 43 -0.23 -0.34 -22.69
N ASP A 44 -0.43 -0.14 -21.39
CA ASP A 44 0.10 -1.00 -20.31
C ASP A 44 -0.89 -2.11 -19.89
N GLY A 45 -1.98 -2.31 -20.65
CA GLY A 45 -2.95 -3.38 -20.42
C GLY A 45 -4.33 -2.89 -19.95
N GLY A 46 -4.55 -1.59 -19.86
CA GLY A 46 -5.87 -0.98 -19.67
C GLY A 46 -6.50 -1.27 -18.29
N ASP A 47 -7.83 -1.27 -18.23
CA ASP A 47 -8.52 -1.47 -16.95
C ASP A 47 -8.36 -2.91 -16.45
N LYS A 48 -7.76 -3.03 -15.26
CA LYS A 48 -7.56 -4.27 -14.52
C LYS A 48 -8.13 -4.21 -13.11
N HIS A 49 -8.87 -3.16 -12.78
CA HIS A 49 -9.31 -2.86 -11.42
C HIS A 49 -10.10 -4.03 -10.82
N GLU A 50 -11.19 -4.44 -11.48
CA GLU A 50 -12.07 -5.48 -10.97
C GLU A 50 -11.34 -6.82 -10.78
N ALA A 51 -10.63 -7.28 -11.82
CA ALA A 51 -9.89 -8.53 -11.78
C ALA A 51 -8.82 -8.52 -10.66
N TYR A 52 -8.09 -7.42 -10.51
CA TYR A 52 -7.09 -7.26 -9.45
C TYR A 52 -7.70 -7.42 -8.06
N TYR A 53 -8.84 -6.78 -7.77
CA TYR A 53 -9.47 -6.84 -6.46
C TYR A 53 -10.13 -8.18 -6.18
N GLN A 54 -10.70 -8.84 -7.18
CA GLN A 54 -11.22 -10.20 -7.06
C GLN A 54 -10.10 -11.18 -6.70
N ASP A 55 -8.97 -11.14 -7.43
CA ASP A 55 -7.84 -12.01 -7.13
C ASP A 55 -7.19 -11.69 -5.79
N ARG A 56 -7.02 -10.40 -5.45
CA ARG A 56 -6.49 -10.00 -4.13
C ARG A 56 -7.38 -10.51 -3.00
N ARG A 57 -8.71 -10.37 -3.10
CA ARG A 57 -9.63 -10.85 -2.05
C ARG A 57 -9.55 -12.36 -1.85
N ARG A 58 -9.35 -13.12 -2.93
CA ARG A 58 -9.18 -14.57 -2.87
C ARG A 58 -7.81 -15.01 -2.33
N LEU A 59 -6.73 -14.42 -2.86
CA LEU A 59 -5.36 -14.85 -2.59
C LEU A 59 -4.75 -14.22 -1.33
N TRP A 60 -5.19 -13.00 -1.01
CA TRP A 60 -4.74 -12.28 0.17
C TRP A 60 -5.81 -11.33 0.72
N PRO A 61 -6.87 -11.90 1.33
CA PRO A 61 -7.97 -11.12 1.86
C PRO A 61 -7.54 -10.20 3.01
N PRO A 62 -8.33 -9.13 3.25
CA PRO A 62 -8.31 -8.41 4.53
C PRO A 62 -8.42 -9.38 5.70
N ILE A 63 -7.83 -9.03 6.84
CA ILE A 63 -7.78 -9.90 8.03
C ILE A 63 -9.18 -10.38 8.44
N ALA A 64 -10.18 -9.49 8.40
CA ALA A 64 -11.56 -9.79 8.75
C ALA A 64 -12.24 -10.84 7.86
N GLU A 65 -11.68 -11.12 6.68
CA GLU A 65 -12.23 -12.07 5.70
C GLU A 65 -11.41 -13.36 5.60
N ARG A 66 -10.34 -13.49 6.39
CA ARG A 66 -9.50 -14.69 6.39
C ARG A 66 -10.21 -15.83 7.11
N LEU A 67 -10.09 -17.03 6.55
CA LEU A 67 -10.66 -18.23 7.13
C LEU A 67 -9.70 -18.85 8.16
N PRO A 68 -10.20 -19.38 9.29
CA PRO A 68 -9.37 -20.11 10.25
C PRO A 68 -8.68 -21.31 9.62
N GLY A 69 -7.39 -21.48 9.88
CA GLY A 69 -6.60 -22.60 9.37
C GLY A 69 -6.04 -22.43 7.95
N GLU A 70 -6.53 -21.44 7.19
CA GLU A 70 -6.02 -21.15 5.85
C GLU A 70 -4.73 -20.31 5.88
N ARG A 71 -3.84 -20.57 4.92
CA ARG A 71 -2.59 -19.83 4.74
C ARG A 71 -2.66 -18.97 3.50
N TYR A 72 -2.30 -17.69 3.63
CA TYR A 72 -2.28 -16.71 2.54
C TYR A 72 -0.84 -16.25 2.30
N ASP A 73 -0.38 -16.27 1.05
CA ASP A 73 0.99 -15.92 0.68
C ASP A 73 1.14 -14.39 0.48
N ALA A 74 2.08 -13.81 1.22
CA ALA A 74 2.38 -12.39 1.20
C ALA A 74 3.27 -11.94 0.02
N LYS A 75 3.74 -12.84 -0.83
CA LYS A 75 4.67 -12.46 -1.93
C LYS A 75 4.03 -11.57 -2.99
N LEU A 76 2.73 -11.73 -3.25
CA LEU A 76 2.08 -11.05 -4.39
C LEU A 76 1.50 -9.67 -4.02
N TYR A 77 0.67 -9.56 -2.98
CA TYR A 77 -0.11 -8.33 -2.71
C TYR A 77 0.36 -7.43 -1.55
N GLY A 78 1.63 -7.54 -1.16
CA GLY A 78 2.10 -6.96 0.11
C GLY A 78 3.46 -7.47 0.56
N PHE A 79 4.28 -7.82 -0.42
CA PHE A 79 5.71 -8.00 -0.28
C PHE A 79 6.37 -6.84 0.50
N GLY A 80 5.86 -5.61 0.33
CA GLY A 80 6.33 -4.42 1.03
C GLY A 80 5.62 -4.12 2.37
N THR A 81 4.72 -4.98 2.81
CA THR A 81 3.92 -4.76 4.01
C THR A 81 4.48 -5.59 5.17
N PRO A 82 4.71 -5.01 6.36
CA PRO A 82 5.12 -5.78 7.55
C PRO A 82 4.02 -6.70 8.10
N MET A 83 2.88 -6.84 7.42
CA MET A 83 1.79 -7.77 7.73
C MET A 83 2.16 -9.21 7.33
N LEU A 84 3.34 -9.67 7.74
CA LEU A 84 3.76 -11.07 7.65
C LEU A 84 2.85 -11.85 8.60
N SER A 85 1.99 -12.71 8.04
CA SER A 85 1.18 -13.75 8.69
C SER A 85 0.79 -13.48 10.16
N VAL A 86 -0.51 -13.36 10.44
CA VAL A 86 -1.05 -13.25 11.81
C VAL A 86 -0.48 -14.38 12.69
N VAL A 87 0.65 -14.12 13.34
CA VAL A 87 1.01 -14.76 14.59
C VAL A 87 0.17 -14.02 15.62
N GLU A 88 -0.53 -14.78 16.46
CA GLU A 88 -1.46 -14.28 17.48
C GLU A 88 -0.83 -13.19 18.40
N GLU A 89 0.50 -13.07 18.37
CA GLU A 89 1.30 -12.11 19.14
C GLU A 89 2.00 -11.01 18.32
N GLY A 90 1.82 -10.97 16.99
CA GLY A 90 2.60 -10.09 16.09
C GLY A 90 2.45 -8.60 16.36
N TYR A 91 1.31 -8.18 16.92
CA TYR A 91 1.04 -6.79 17.29
C TYR A 91 1.38 -6.47 18.75
N LYS A 92 1.64 -7.45 19.62
CA LYS A 92 1.99 -7.20 21.03
C LYS A 92 3.39 -6.60 21.20
N ASN A 93 4.27 -6.81 20.21
CA ASN A 93 5.66 -6.36 20.24
C ASN A 93 5.94 -5.13 19.37
N THR A 94 4.93 -4.54 18.71
CA THR A 94 5.15 -3.39 17.81
C THR A 94 5.13 -2.03 18.49
N GLY A 95 4.92 -1.96 19.81
CA GLY A 95 5.03 -0.71 20.58
C GLY A 95 4.08 0.41 20.12
N VAL A 96 2.93 0.03 19.54
CA VAL A 96 1.81 0.92 19.24
C VAL A 96 0.67 0.59 20.20
#